data_AF-A0A4Y9ZWB4-F1
#
_entry.id   AF-A0A4Y9ZWB4-F1
#
_cell.length_a   1.000
_cell.length_b   1.000
_cell.length_c   1.000
_cell.angle_alpha   90.00
_cell.angle_beta   90.00
_cell.angle_gamma   90.00
#
_symmetry.space_group_name_H-M   'P 1'
#
loop_
_entity.id
_entity.type
_entity.pdbx_description
1 polymer ?
#
loop_
_entity_poly.entity_id
_entity_poly.type
_entity_poly.pdbx_seq_one_letter_code
_entity_poly.pdbx_strand_id
1 'polypeptide(L)'
;MDGIQGWHPGERAIQKKLDFDGPMSMAWTWIDPSMPEEHRIFHSRNLYFLPLSSLDAEGRPWGSILAAKDGKPGFIRSPTETTLDVSFRTWEGDPWAENYETWRSHADEKFLVAGIGIELGTRRRNKLAGWVSQVKQVGQNDYFAKLHVNQAIGNCPKYINIRELVPYPETRSEVVYRNLHVGEQDRLPDELIQFILDADTVYLSSSYDAKPEHAAKFPSHMGMNQRGGRPGFVRVSPSDGRTIILPDFSGNRLLSSLGNIEYTPRAGLTLIEYTSGSVLYLTGTATTLVGDAALALMPRQKMLTAITVTGYAFVHDALPVRQRPETTPIRSPYSPPIKLLREEMGEAGRLFDQESTTVLLRRIEILSPTLATFEWEVDGEKPLAIQPGQAAILDFSDFLGKPGYQHMAPLAPSSVNDDRIRTWTVSDAASP
;
A
#
# COMPACT_ATOMS: atom_id res chain seq x y z
N MET A 1 7.84 -28.59 -7.99
CA MET A 1 7.32 -27.73 -6.90
C MET A 1 6.78 -26.48 -7.57
N ASP A 2 5.50 -26.16 -7.36
CA ASP A 2 4.78 -25.04 -8.03
C ASP A 2 5.13 -23.65 -7.48
N GLY A 3 6.31 -23.51 -6.86
CA GLY A 3 6.82 -22.24 -6.35
C GLY A 3 7.47 -21.38 -7.43
N ILE A 4 7.70 -20.10 -7.11
CA ILE A 4 8.34 -19.17 -8.05
C ILE A 4 9.77 -19.62 -8.41
N GLN A 5 10.17 -19.40 -9.66
CA GLN A 5 11.46 -19.84 -10.23
C GLN A 5 12.34 -18.65 -10.63
N GLY A 6 12.18 -17.52 -9.94
CA GLY A 6 12.81 -16.24 -10.25
C GLY A 6 11.80 -15.10 -10.37
N TRP A 7 12.33 -13.90 -10.61
CA TRP A 7 11.53 -12.70 -10.84
C TRP A 7 10.92 -12.70 -12.23
N HIS A 8 9.61 -12.45 -12.29
CA HIS A 8 8.92 -12.28 -13.56
C HIS A 8 9.36 -10.96 -14.24
N PRO A 9 9.08 -10.75 -15.54
CA PRO A 9 9.61 -9.61 -16.30
C PRO A 9 9.29 -8.25 -15.68
N GLY A 10 8.12 -8.08 -15.06
CA GLY A 10 7.71 -6.84 -14.40
C GLY A 10 8.54 -6.51 -13.17
N GLU A 11 8.74 -7.47 -12.25
CA GLU A 11 9.63 -7.31 -11.10
C GLU A 11 11.06 -6.97 -11.54
N ARG A 12 11.57 -7.67 -12.56
CA ARG A 12 12.91 -7.38 -13.12
C ARG A 12 13.00 -5.96 -13.68
N ALA A 13 11.97 -5.51 -14.39
CA ALA A 13 11.94 -4.17 -14.97
C ALA A 13 11.99 -3.09 -13.89
N ILE A 14 11.13 -3.18 -12.86
CA ILE A 14 11.13 -2.17 -11.78
C ILE A 14 12.36 -2.26 -10.89
N GLN A 15 12.90 -3.46 -10.62
CA GLN A 15 14.15 -3.62 -9.89
C GLN A 15 15.31 -2.97 -10.64
N LYS A 16 15.39 -3.14 -11.97
CA LYS A 16 16.40 -2.48 -12.79
C LYS A 16 16.23 -0.96 -12.81
N LYS A 17 15.00 -0.44 -12.93
CA LYS A 17 14.71 1.01 -12.86
C LYS A 17 15.19 1.66 -11.56
N LEU A 18 15.30 0.88 -10.48
CA LEU A 18 15.67 1.34 -9.15
C LEU A 18 17.07 0.87 -8.72
N ASP A 19 17.86 0.29 -9.63
CA ASP A 19 19.19 -0.27 -9.38
C ASP A 19 19.22 -1.33 -8.25
N PHE A 20 18.15 -2.13 -8.14
CA PHE A 20 18.00 -3.21 -7.17
C PHE A 20 18.14 -4.61 -7.77
N ASP A 21 18.25 -4.75 -9.09
CA ASP A 21 18.30 -6.03 -9.80
C ASP A 21 19.50 -6.91 -9.40
N GLY A 22 20.67 -6.32 -9.15
CA GLY A 22 21.83 -7.02 -8.59
C GLY A 22 21.58 -7.53 -7.16
N PRO A 23 21.36 -6.63 -6.17
CA PRO A 23 21.12 -7.00 -4.78
C PRO A 23 19.93 -7.94 -4.56
N MET A 24 18.90 -7.85 -5.40
CA MET A 24 17.67 -8.67 -5.27
C MET A 24 17.67 -9.93 -6.13
N SER A 25 18.73 -10.20 -6.91
CA SER A 25 18.79 -11.29 -7.90
C SER A 25 18.35 -12.68 -7.38
N MET A 26 18.65 -13.01 -6.12
CA MET A 26 18.28 -14.29 -5.49
C MET A 26 17.18 -14.18 -4.44
N ALA A 27 16.66 -12.99 -4.16
CA ALA A 27 15.70 -12.77 -3.08
C ALA A 27 14.29 -13.37 -3.35
N TRP A 28 14.03 -13.85 -4.56
CA TRP A 28 12.83 -14.65 -4.87
C TRP A 28 12.78 -15.95 -4.05
N THR A 29 13.94 -16.46 -3.62
CA THR A 29 14.04 -17.63 -2.73
C THR A 29 13.50 -17.37 -1.31
N TRP A 30 13.18 -16.12 -0.96
CA TRP A 30 12.51 -15.79 0.31
C TRP A 30 11.00 -16.06 0.27
N ILE A 31 10.45 -16.41 -0.90
CA ILE A 31 9.04 -16.75 -1.08
C ILE A 31 8.94 -18.27 -1.13
N ASP A 32 8.42 -18.84 -0.04
CA ASP A 32 8.28 -20.28 0.10
C ASP A 32 7.14 -20.84 -0.76
N PRO A 33 7.29 -22.05 -1.35
CA PRO A 33 6.22 -22.72 -2.07
C PRO A 33 5.13 -23.30 -1.17
N SER A 34 5.33 -23.28 0.16
CA SER A 34 4.39 -23.76 1.17
C SER A 34 4.44 -22.81 2.38
N MET A 35 3.45 -22.88 3.27
CA MET A 35 3.43 -22.08 4.48
C MET A 35 4.27 -22.73 5.59
N PRO A 36 5.31 -22.05 6.09
CA PRO A 36 5.98 -22.44 7.33
C PRO A 36 4.98 -22.59 8.48
N GLU A 37 5.30 -23.44 9.46
CA GLU A 37 4.41 -23.71 10.61
C GLU A 37 3.93 -22.44 11.30
N GLU A 38 4.82 -21.47 11.51
CA GLU A 38 4.45 -20.18 12.09
C GLU A 38 3.42 -19.41 11.27
N HIS A 39 3.49 -19.47 9.94
CA HIS A 39 2.50 -18.85 9.06
C HIS A 39 1.16 -19.57 9.13
N ARG A 40 1.17 -20.90 9.24
CA ARG A 40 -0.04 -21.72 9.37
C ARG A 40 -0.79 -21.41 10.67
N ILE A 41 -0.05 -21.35 11.80
CA ILE A 41 -0.60 -20.98 13.11
C ILE A 41 -1.17 -19.57 13.06
N PHE A 42 -0.41 -18.62 12.52
CA PHE A 42 -0.82 -17.23 12.38
C PHE A 42 -2.14 -17.08 11.63
N HIS A 43 -2.25 -17.65 10.41
CA HIS A 43 -3.47 -17.56 9.62
C HIS A 43 -4.65 -18.24 10.30
N SER A 44 -4.41 -19.36 11.01
CA SER A 44 -5.49 -20.15 11.61
C SER A 44 -6.01 -19.60 12.94
N ARG A 45 -5.22 -18.80 13.68
CA ARG A 45 -5.56 -18.40 15.06
C ARG A 45 -5.70 -16.90 15.31
N ASN A 46 -4.99 -16.07 14.55
CA ASN A 46 -4.81 -14.66 14.94
C ASN A 46 -5.65 -13.69 14.12
N LEU A 47 -6.20 -14.14 12.98
CA LEU A 47 -6.81 -13.25 12.00
C LEU A 47 -8.29 -13.00 12.29
N TYR A 48 -8.65 -11.74 12.44
CA TYR A 48 -10.03 -11.27 12.48
C TYR A 48 -10.68 -11.22 11.09
N PHE A 49 -9.87 -10.94 10.07
CA PHE A 49 -10.26 -10.90 8.67
C PHE A 49 -9.03 -11.18 7.78
N LEU A 50 -9.28 -11.48 6.50
CA LEU A 50 -8.28 -11.73 5.48
C LEU A 50 -8.66 -10.94 4.22
N PRO A 51 -7.94 -9.85 3.89
CA PRO A 51 -7.98 -9.26 2.57
C PRO A 51 -7.48 -10.28 1.54
N LEU A 52 -8.27 -10.50 0.50
CA LEU A 52 -8.02 -11.48 -0.55
C LEU A 52 -8.30 -10.86 -1.92
N SER A 53 -7.30 -10.84 -2.79
CA SER A 53 -7.48 -10.41 -4.17
C SER A 53 -7.95 -11.52 -5.08
N SER A 54 -8.77 -11.14 -6.05
CA SER A 54 -9.19 -11.93 -7.20
C SER A 54 -9.45 -11.00 -8.38
N LEU A 55 -9.74 -11.55 -9.56
CA LEU A 55 -10.08 -10.80 -10.76
C LEU A 55 -11.59 -10.80 -10.99
N ASP A 56 -12.10 -9.71 -11.56
CA ASP A 56 -13.43 -9.67 -12.16
C ASP A 56 -13.44 -10.19 -13.60
N ALA A 57 -14.61 -10.13 -14.25
CA ALA A 57 -14.82 -10.56 -15.64
C ALA A 57 -13.98 -9.80 -16.67
N GLU A 58 -13.52 -8.60 -16.33
CA GLU A 58 -12.71 -7.77 -17.21
C GLU A 58 -11.21 -8.00 -16.96
N GLY A 59 -10.84 -8.85 -15.99
CA GLY A 59 -9.46 -9.07 -15.56
C GLY A 59 -8.91 -7.93 -14.70
N ARG A 60 -9.78 -7.16 -14.02
CA ARG A 60 -9.36 -6.09 -13.11
C ARG A 60 -9.18 -6.67 -11.70
N PRO A 61 -8.07 -6.36 -11.01
CA PRO A 61 -7.86 -6.83 -9.65
C PRO A 61 -8.75 -6.06 -8.67
N TRP A 62 -9.43 -6.82 -7.81
CA TRP A 62 -10.22 -6.32 -6.67
C TRP A 62 -9.67 -6.91 -5.37
N GLY A 63 -10.01 -6.33 -4.21
CA GLY A 63 -9.60 -6.84 -2.90
C GLY A 63 -10.80 -7.07 -1.98
N SER A 64 -11.30 -8.29 -1.92
CA SER A 64 -12.36 -8.70 -0.99
C SER A 64 -11.87 -8.77 0.45
N ILE A 65 -12.80 -8.67 1.42
CA ILE A 65 -12.48 -8.89 2.83
C ILE A 65 -13.22 -10.13 3.33
N LEU A 66 -12.48 -11.18 3.64
CA LEU A 66 -13.05 -12.40 4.21
C LEU A 66 -13.01 -12.32 5.74
N ALA A 67 -14.15 -12.50 6.40
CA ALA A 67 -14.21 -12.53 7.86
C ALA A 67 -15.14 -13.63 8.36
N ALA A 68 -14.97 -14.05 9.61
CA ALA A 68 -15.93 -14.93 10.25
C ALA A 68 -17.28 -14.23 10.42
N LYS A 69 -18.39 -14.97 10.27
CA LYS A 69 -19.74 -14.46 10.53
C LYS A 69 -19.88 -13.83 11.91
N ASP A 70 -19.23 -14.41 12.92
CA ASP A 70 -19.29 -13.94 14.29
C ASP A 70 -18.20 -12.91 14.64
N GLY A 71 -17.38 -12.52 13.66
CA GLY A 71 -16.27 -11.59 13.84
C GLY A 71 -15.09 -12.14 14.63
N LYS A 72 -15.06 -13.44 14.97
CA LYS A 72 -13.98 -14.01 15.78
C LYS A 72 -12.87 -14.63 14.91
N PRO A 73 -11.61 -14.64 15.40
CA PRO A 73 -10.58 -15.45 14.79
C PRO A 73 -10.91 -16.96 14.81
N GLY A 74 -10.22 -17.74 13.97
CA GLY A 74 -10.41 -19.21 13.89
C GLY A 74 -11.22 -19.68 12.68
N PHE A 75 -11.57 -18.78 11.77
CA PHE A 75 -12.34 -19.07 10.56
C PHE A 75 -11.50 -19.66 9.40
N ILE A 76 -10.18 -19.66 9.56
CA ILE A 76 -9.21 -20.30 8.68
C ILE A 76 -8.63 -21.52 9.40
N ARG A 77 -8.46 -22.63 8.69
CA ARG A 77 -7.74 -23.82 9.15
C ARG A 77 -6.67 -24.17 8.13
N SER A 78 -5.52 -24.69 8.59
CA SER A 78 -4.44 -25.14 7.71
C SER A 78 -4.25 -26.66 7.82
N PRO A 79 -5.03 -27.48 7.08
CA PRO A 79 -4.92 -28.94 7.12
C PRO A 79 -3.55 -29.46 6.66
N THR A 80 -2.92 -28.77 5.71
CA THR A 80 -1.55 -29.07 5.22
C THR A 80 -0.74 -27.77 5.10
N GLU A 81 0.55 -27.89 4.81
CA GLU A 81 1.42 -26.73 4.54
C GLU A 81 1.08 -25.96 3.25
N THR A 82 0.34 -26.55 2.33
CA THR A 82 -0.04 -25.94 1.03
C THR A 82 -1.54 -25.73 0.89
N THR A 83 -2.32 -25.87 1.96
CA THR A 83 -3.78 -25.75 1.88
C THR A 83 -4.36 -25.02 3.09
N LEU A 84 -5.31 -24.13 2.82
CA LEU A 84 -6.18 -23.50 3.80
C LEU A 84 -7.64 -23.84 3.51
N ASP A 85 -8.37 -24.19 4.56
CA ASP A 85 -9.83 -24.29 4.56
C ASP A 85 -10.39 -23.04 5.24
N VAL A 86 -11.16 -22.22 4.52
CA VAL A 86 -11.63 -20.91 4.97
C VAL A 86 -13.15 -20.91 5.00
N SER A 87 -13.75 -20.68 6.17
CA SER A 87 -15.20 -20.51 6.34
C SER A 87 -15.48 -19.05 6.64
N PHE A 88 -16.14 -18.33 5.75
CA PHE A 88 -16.21 -16.87 5.85
C PHE A 88 -17.55 -16.34 5.36
N ARG A 89 -17.79 -15.08 5.71
CA ARG A 89 -18.91 -14.28 5.26
C ARG A 89 -18.40 -13.10 4.44
N THR A 90 -19.15 -12.76 3.40
CA THR A 90 -19.04 -11.49 2.67
C THR A 90 -20.36 -10.73 2.78
N TRP A 91 -20.50 -9.64 2.03
CA TRP A 91 -21.69 -8.79 2.03
C TRP A 91 -21.98 -8.30 0.61
N GLU A 92 -23.17 -7.73 0.42
CA GLU A 92 -23.51 -7.06 -0.83
C GLU A 92 -22.52 -5.91 -1.08
N GLY A 93 -22.00 -5.82 -2.30
CA GLY A 93 -20.95 -4.87 -2.68
C GLY A 93 -19.50 -5.36 -2.41
N ASP A 94 -19.28 -6.46 -1.69
CA ASP A 94 -17.96 -7.11 -1.67
C ASP A 94 -17.69 -7.79 -3.03
N PRO A 95 -16.49 -7.61 -3.65
CA PRO A 95 -16.17 -8.17 -4.96
C PRO A 95 -16.21 -9.70 -5.07
N TRP A 96 -16.18 -10.43 -3.97
CA TRP A 96 -15.95 -11.88 -3.94
C TRP A 96 -17.01 -12.64 -4.73
N ALA A 97 -18.28 -12.33 -4.50
CA ALA A 97 -19.39 -13.09 -5.07
C ALA A 97 -19.42 -12.96 -6.60
N GLU A 98 -19.25 -11.74 -7.12
CA GLU A 98 -19.23 -11.46 -8.56
C GLU A 98 -17.99 -12.07 -9.25
N ASN A 99 -16.82 -11.95 -8.62
CA ASN A 99 -15.58 -12.53 -9.13
C ASN A 99 -15.64 -14.07 -9.17
N TYR A 100 -16.19 -14.68 -8.12
CA TYR A 100 -16.37 -16.12 -8.05
C TYR A 100 -17.36 -16.63 -9.10
N GLU A 101 -18.53 -15.99 -9.25
CA GLU A 101 -19.53 -16.43 -10.24
C GLU A 101 -19.01 -16.30 -11.67
N THR A 102 -18.28 -15.21 -11.94
CA THR A 102 -17.57 -15.02 -13.21
C THR A 102 -16.60 -16.17 -13.48
N TRP A 103 -15.72 -16.49 -12.53
CA TRP A 103 -14.79 -17.60 -12.70
C TRP A 103 -15.51 -18.94 -12.89
N ARG A 104 -16.58 -19.17 -12.12
CA ARG A 104 -17.36 -20.41 -12.17
C ARG A 104 -17.98 -20.66 -13.55
N SER A 105 -18.35 -19.59 -14.26
CA SER A 105 -18.85 -19.67 -15.64
C SER A 105 -17.76 -19.94 -16.70
N HIS A 106 -16.47 -19.80 -16.34
CA HIS A 106 -15.30 -20.00 -17.21
C HIS A 106 -14.31 -21.01 -16.59
N ALA A 107 -14.83 -22.14 -16.08
CA ALA A 107 -14.13 -23.07 -15.17
C ALA A 107 -12.90 -23.83 -15.74
N ASP A 108 -12.37 -23.41 -16.89
CA ASP A 108 -11.20 -24.03 -17.53
C ASP A 108 -9.86 -23.58 -16.90
N GLU A 109 -9.88 -22.52 -16.09
CA GLU A 109 -8.69 -21.96 -15.44
C GLU A 109 -8.74 -22.04 -13.91
N LYS A 110 -7.59 -21.90 -13.25
CA LYS A 110 -7.52 -21.82 -11.78
C LYS A 110 -8.11 -20.48 -11.31
N PHE A 111 -8.92 -20.49 -10.25
CA PHE A 111 -9.35 -19.25 -9.60
C PHE A 111 -8.20 -18.65 -8.79
N LEU A 112 -7.34 -17.85 -9.43
CA LEU A 112 -6.15 -17.29 -8.80
C LEU A 112 -6.51 -16.28 -7.72
N VAL A 113 -5.86 -16.39 -6.57
CA VAL A 113 -6.06 -15.49 -5.42
C VAL A 113 -4.76 -15.18 -4.69
N ALA A 114 -4.70 -14.04 -4.01
CA ALA A 114 -3.63 -13.72 -3.09
C ALA A 114 -4.17 -13.03 -1.84
N GLY A 115 -3.63 -13.38 -0.67
CA GLY A 115 -4.09 -12.90 0.61
C GLY A 115 -2.98 -12.24 1.42
N ILE A 116 -3.38 -11.37 2.34
CA ILE A 116 -2.47 -10.87 3.38
C ILE A 116 -3.08 -11.05 4.76
N GLY A 117 -2.65 -12.08 5.48
CA GLY A 117 -2.97 -12.19 6.89
C GLY A 117 -2.31 -11.02 7.64
N ILE A 118 -3.10 -10.28 8.41
CA ILE A 118 -2.62 -9.12 9.17
C ILE A 118 -3.22 -9.12 10.59
N GLU A 119 -2.34 -9.06 11.59
CA GLU A 119 -2.67 -8.90 13.00
C GLU A 119 -2.23 -7.49 13.43
N LEU A 120 -3.19 -6.56 13.45
CA LEU A 120 -2.92 -5.15 13.74
C LEU A 120 -2.31 -4.97 15.14
N GLY A 121 -2.78 -5.73 16.14
CA GLY A 121 -2.33 -5.64 17.53
C GLY A 121 -0.83 -5.85 17.73
N THR A 122 -0.20 -6.67 16.89
CA THR A 122 1.22 -7.07 17.01
C THR A 122 2.08 -6.56 15.86
N ARG A 123 1.49 -5.84 14.89
CA ARG A 123 2.12 -5.46 13.62
C ARG A 123 2.65 -6.66 12.83
N ARG A 124 2.03 -7.84 12.96
CA ARG A 124 2.43 -9.02 12.20
C ARG A 124 1.64 -9.10 10.90
N ARG A 125 2.33 -9.36 9.79
CA ARG A 125 1.68 -9.67 8.51
C ARG A 125 2.42 -10.75 7.74
N ASN A 126 1.69 -11.70 7.18
CA ASN A 126 2.20 -12.76 6.33
C ASN A 126 1.36 -12.83 5.05
N LYS A 127 2.03 -12.86 3.90
CA LYS A 127 1.38 -12.97 2.60
C LYS A 127 1.26 -14.42 2.16
N LEU A 128 0.22 -14.69 1.38
CA LEU A 128 0.07 -15.93 0.63
C LEU A 128 -0.46 -15.64 -0.78
N ALA A 129 -0.19 -16.53 -1.72
CA ALA A 129 -0.85 -16.59 -3.02
C ALA A 129 -1.02 -18.03 -3.50
N GLY A 130 -1.95 -18.21 -4.43
CA GLY A 130 -2.23 -19.48 -5.08
C GLY A 130 -3.59 -19.46 -5.75
N TRP A 131 -4.42 -20.48 -5.52
CA TRP A 131 -5.73 -20.60 -6.16
C TRP A 131 -6.78 -21.25 -5.27
N VAL A 132 -8.04 -20.98 -5.56
CA VAL A 132 -9.18 -21.67 -4.94
C VAL A 132 -9.55 -22.88 -5.81
N SER A 133 -9.69 -24.05 -5.19
CA SER A 133 -10.07 -25.30 -5.89
C SER A 133 -11.48 -25.77 -5.60
N GLN A 134 -12.07 -25.29 -4.49
CA GLN A 134 -13.40 -25.65 -4.08
C GLN A 134 -14.05 -24.48 -3.38
N VAL A 135 -15.28 -24.16 -3.77
CA VAL A 135 -16.15 -23.21 -3.08
C VAL A 135 -17.50 -23.88 -2.84
N LYS A 136 -18.04 -23.72 -1.64
CA LYS A 136 -19.40 -24.11 -1.28
C LYS A 136 -20.08 -22.90 -0.66
N GLN A 137 -21.16 -22.44 -1.28
CA GLN A 137 -22.05 -21.46 -0.67
C GLN A 137 -22.97 -22.20 0.30
N VAL A 138 -22.88 -21.89 1.59
CA VAL A 138 -23.62 -22.56 2.67
C VAL A 138 -24.77 -21.71 3.21
N GLY A 139 -24.83 -20.45 2.82
CA GLY A 139 -25.90 -19.49 3.09
C GLY A 139 -25.83 -18.34 2.08
N GLN A 140 -26.69 -17.33 2.18
CA GLN A 140 -26.77 -16.26 1.18
C GLN A 140 -25.40 -15.61 0.89
N ASN A 141 -24.67 -15.20 1.94
CA ASN A 141 -23.33 -14.63 1.83
C ASN A 141 -22.29 -15.41 2.64
N ASP A 142 -22.58 -16.67 2.98
CA ASP A 142 -21.71 -17.53 3.79
C ASP A 142 -21.08 -18.60 2.88
N TYR A 143 -19.76 -18.70 2.92
CA TYR A 143 -18.96 -19.54 2.03
C TYR A 143 -17.98 -20.41 2.80
N PHE A 144 -17.71 -21.57 2.25
CA PHE A 144 -16.52 -22.36 2.51
C PHE A 144 -15.66 -22.38 1.25
N ALA A 145 -14.36 -22.08 1.36
CA ALA A 145 -13.41 -22.20 0.27
C ALA A 145 -12.16 -22.98 0.67
N LYS A 146 -11.65 -23.81 -0.25
CA LYS A 146 -10.34 -24.46 -0.14
C LYS A 146 -9.34 -23.72 -1.00
N LEU A 147 -8.34 -23.10 -0.36
CA LEU A 147 -7.26 -22.37 -0.99
C LEU A 147 -6.02 -23.24 -1.02
N HIS A 148 -5.40 -23.38 -2.18
CA HIS A 148 -4.06 -23.92 -2.34
C HIS A 148 -3.06 -22.79 -2.33
N VAL A 149 -1.98 -22.95 -1.57
CA VAL A 149 -0.91 -21.97 -1.42
C VAL A 149 0.33 -22.49 -2.13
N ASN A 150 0.90 -21.67 -3.00
CA ASN A 150 2.19 -21.92 -3.67
C ASN A 150 3.18 -20.76 -3.56
N GLN A 151 2.80 -19.70 -2.84
CA GLN A 151 3.68 -18.60 -2.47
C GLN A 151 3.33 -18.19 -1.05
N ALA A 152 4.30 -18.16 -0.14
CA ALA A 152 4.13 -17.69 1.23
C ALA A 152 5.36 -16.88 1.65
N ILE A 153 5.15 -15.74 2.31
CA ILE A 153 6.26 -14.93 2.80
C ILE A 153 5.86 -14.09 4.01
N GLY A 154 6.76 -14.05 5.01
CA GLY A 154 6.63 -13.20 6.17
C GLY A 154 7.15 -11.80 5.86
N ASN A 155 6.43 -10.77 6.28
CA ASN A 155 6.80 -9.38 6.02
C ASN A 155 7.07 -8.62 7.32
N CYS A 156 7.91 -7.59 7.23
CA CYS A 156 8.27 -6.74 8.36
C CYS A 156 7.07 -5.95 8.96
N PRO A 157 7.17 -5.47 10.21
CA PRO A 157 6.07 -4.75 10.88
C PRO A 157 5.92 -3.28 10.47
N LYS A 158 6.73 -2.79 9.51
CA LYS A 158 6.73 -1.37 9.11
C LYS A 158 5.35 -0.94 8.62
N TYR A 159 4.94 0.27 8.99
CA TYR A 159 3.72 0.93 8.50
C TYR A 159 2.39 0.30 8.94
N ILE A 160 2.40 -0.57 9.96
CA ILE A 160 1.17 -1.05 10.60
C ILE A 160 0.92 -0.24 11.86
N ASN A 161 -0.23 0.44 11.90
CA ASN A 161 -0.74 1.09 13.11
C ASN A 161 -1.38 0.01 14.00
N ILE A 162 -1.01 -0.01 15.28
CA ILE A 162 -1.58 -0.97 16.23
C ILE A 162 -3.02 -0.57 16.51
N ARG A 163 -3.91 -1.56 16.42
CA ARG A 163 -5.31 -1.47 16.81
C ARG A 163 -5.68 -2.70 17.60
N GLU A 164 -6.52 -2.50 18.60
CA GLU A 164 -7.22 -3.61 19.23
C GLU A 164 -8.56 -3.78 18.53
N LEU A 165 -8.78 -4.98 17.99
CA LEU A 165 -10.00 -5.34 17.30
C LEU A 165 -10.88 -6.21 18.19
N VAL A 166 -12.19 -6.02 18.10
CA VAL A 166 -13.21 -6.81 18.80
C VAL A 166 -14.27 -7.29 17.80
N PRO A 167 -14.84 -8.49 18.01
CA PRO A 167 -15.95 -8.98 17.18
C PRO A 167 -17.16 -8.06 17.24
N TYR A 168 -17.84 -7.89 16.11
CA TYR A 168 -19.10 -7.15 15.99
C TYR A 168 -20.01 -7.89 14.99
N PRO A 169 -20.71 -8.95 15.42
CA PRO A 169 -21.46 -9.83 14.51
C PRO A 169 -22.79 -9.25 13.99
N GLU A 170 -23.27 -8.15 14.58
CA GLU A 170 -24.58 -7.54 14.30
C GLU A 170 -24.49 -6.45 13.22
N THR A 171 -23.70 -6.70 12.17
CA THR A 171 -23.55 -5.77 11.04
C THR A 171 -24.85 -5.60 10.26
N ARG A 172 -25.06 -4.39 9.75
CA ARG A 172 -26.15 -3.99 8.85
C ARG A 172 -25.54 -3.38 7.59
N SER A 173 -24.89 -4.23 6.80
CA SER A 173 -24.19 -3.79 5.60
C SER A 173 -25.14 -3.12 4.61
N GLU A 174 -24.81 -1.90 4.18
CA GLU A 174 -25.57 -1.12 3.20
C GLU A 174 -24.64 -0.63 2.08
N VAL A 175 -25.00 -0.89 0.83
CA VAL A 175 -24.26 -0.37 -0.33
C VAL A 175 -24.71 1.07 -0.58
N VAL A 176 -23.84 2.02 -0.25
CA VAL A 176 -24.11 3.46 -0.37
C VAL A 176 -23.82 3.95 -1.78
N TYR A 177 -22.68 3.51 -2.32
CA TYR A 177 -22.23 3.86 -3.65
C TYR A 177 -21.78 2.61 -4.39
N ARG A 178 -22.16 2.49 -5.66
CA ARG A 178 -21.67 1.44 -6.55
C ARG A 178 -21.64 1.95 -7.99
N ASN A 179 -20.45 1.99 -8.57
CA ASN A 179 -20.25 2.23 -9.99
C ASN A 179 -19.09 1.36 -10.47
N LEU A 180 -19.38 0.34 -11.27
CA LEU A 180 -18.35 -0.59 -11.77
C LEU A 180 -17.66 -0.10 -13.05
N HIS A 181 -18.15 0.99 -13.65
CA HIS A 181 -17.66 1.54 -14.91
C HIS A 181 -17.65 3.07 -14.84
N VAL A 182 -16.67 3.62 -14.14
CA VAL A 182 -16.47 5.06 -14.00
C VAL A 182 -16.08 5.66 -15.36
N GLY A 183 -16.86 6.62 -15.85
CA GLY A 183 -16.62 7.28 -17.13
C GLY A 183 -15.38 8.16 -17.10
N GLU A 184 -14.80 8.47 -18.27
CA GLU A 184 -13.54 9.23 -18.39
C GLU A 184 -13.56 10.64 -17.78
N GLN A 185 -14.74 11.23 -17.57
CA GLN A 185 -14.91 12.57 -16.98
C GLN A 185 -15.56 12.53 -15.59
N ASP A 186 -15.89 11.33 -15.10
CA ASP A 186 -16.54 11.17 -13.80
C ASP A 186 -15.54 11.36 -12.67
N ARG A 187 -16.02 11.94 -11.58
CA ARG A 187 -15.28 12.11 -10.32
C ARG A 187 -15.80 11.12 -9.28
N LEU A 188 -14.98 10.78 -8.29
CA LEU A 188 -15.48 10.12 -7.09
C LEU A 188 -16.38 11.09 -6.31
N PRO A 189 -17.44 10.60 -5.64
CA PRO A 189 -18.17 11.40 -4.65
C PRO A 189 -17.23 11.94 -3.57
N ASP A 190 -17.48 13.16 -3.10
CA ASP A 190 -16.63 13.84 -2.11
C ASP A 190 -16.48 13.03 -0.82
N GLU A 191 -17.52 12.30 -0.41
CA GLU A 191 -17.47 11.38 0.74
C GLU A 191 -16.43 10.27 0.54
N LEU A 192 -16.33 9.69 -0.65
CA LEU A 192 -15.33 8.66 -0.94
C LEU A 192 -13.93 9.25 -0.99
N ILE A 193 -13.78 10.47 -1.52
CA ILE A 193 -12.51 11.20 -1.49
C ILE A 193 -12.08 11.42 -0.04
N GLN A 194 -12.97 11.90 0.81
CA GLN A 194 -12.69 12.11 2.23
C GLN A 194 -12.34 10.79 2.93
N PHE A 195 -13.07 9.70 2.65
CA PHE A 195 -12.77 8.36 3.17
C PHE A 195 -11.36 7.88 2.79
N ILE A 196 -10.92 8.15 1.56
CA ILE A 196 -9.55 7.86 1.10
C ILE A 196 -8.52 8.70 1.85
N LEU A 197 -8.80 10.00 2.05
CA LEU A 197 -7.91 10.92 2.75
C LEU A 197 -7.79 10.58 4.25
N ASP A 198 -8.84 10.06 4.88
CA ASP A 198 -8.81 9.67 6.31
C ASP A 198 -8.16 8.30 6.55
N ALA A 199 -7.99 7.51 5.49
CA ALA A 199 -7.40 6.19 5.60
C ALA A 199 -5.91 6.25 6.00
N ASP A 200 -5.53 5.35 6.91
CA ASP A 200 -4.14 5.15 7.31
C ASP A 200 -3.59 3.78 6.91
N THR A 201 -4.43 2.97 6.26
CA THR A 201 -4.15 1.60 5.82
C THR A 201 -4.90 1.37 4.52
N VAL A 202 -4.21 0.82 3.52
CA VAL A 202 -4.78 0.41 2.23
C VAL A 202 -4.29 -0.99 1.88
N TYR A 203 -5.20 -1.82 1.39
CA TYR A 203 -4.87 -3.13 0.84
C TYR A 203 -4.78 -3.02 -0.68
N LEU A 204 -3.59 -3.25 -1.23
CA LEU A 204 -3.27 -3.13 -2.65
C LEU A 204 -3.36 -4.50 -3.32
N SER A 205 -4.38 -4.66 -4.15
CA SER A 205 -4.53 -5.78 -5.08
C SER A 205 -3.78 -5.50 -6.38
N SER A 206 -3.10 -6.51 -6.91
CA SER A 206 -2.41 -6.45 -8.19
C SER A 206 -2.45 -7.83 -8.83
N SER A 207 -2.15 -7.94 -10.13
CA SER A 207 -2.03 -9.21 -10.82
C SER A 207 -0.83 -9.19 -11.75
N TYR A 208 -0.24 -10.36 -11.98
CA TYR A 208 0.66 -10.59 -13.10
C TYR A 208 -0.06 -11.53 -14.05
N ASP A 209 -0.42 -11.03 -15.22
CA ASP A 209 -1.06 -11.79 -16.28
C ASP A 209 0.00 -12.22 -17.31
N ALA A 210 0.48 -13.46 -17.18
CA ALA A 210 1.59 -13.96 -17.98
C ALA A 210 1.21 -14.12 -19.45
N LYS A 211 2.02 -13.53 -20.35
CA LYS A 211 1.90 -13.83 -21.78
C LYS A 211 2.37 -15.27 -22.08
N PRO A 212 1.90 -15.90 -23.16
CA PRO A 212 2.24 -17.30 -23.48
C PRO A 212 3.74 -17.61 -23.49
N GLU A 213 4.58 -16.68 -23.93
CA GLU A 213 6.04 -16.82 -23.94
C GLU A 213 6.69 -16.88 -22.56
N HIS A 214 6.00 -16.41 -21.51
CA HIS A 214 6.49 -16.37 -20.14
C HIS A 214 5.77 -17.35 -19.22
N ALA A 215 4.53 -17.73 -19.54
CA ALA A 215 3.64 -18.51 -18.69
C ALA A 215 4.25 -19.82 -18.16
N ALA A 216 5.07 -20.51 -18.97
CA ALA A 216 5.71 -21.76 -18.58
C ALA A 216 6.74 -21.60 -17.43
N LYS A 217 7.42 -20.45 -17.36
CA LYS A 217 8.42 -20.16 -16.33
C LYS A 217 7.87 -19.28 -15.20
N PHE A 218 7.01 -18.33 -15.57
CA PHE A 218 6.38 -17.36 -14.69
C PHE A 218 4.88 -17.41 -14.96
N PRO A 219 4.12 -18.29 -14.27
CA PRO A 219 2.68 -18.38 -14.45
C PRO A 219 1.97 -17.14 -13.89
N SER A 220 0.77 -16.87 -14.41
CA SER A 220 -0.10 -15.81 -13.89
C SER A 220 -0.38 -16.03 -12.41
N HIS A 221 -0.42 -14.94 -11.64
CA HIS A 221 -0.72 -14.99 -10.22
C HIS A 221 -1.27 -13.64 -9.73
N MET A 222 -1.94 -13.70 -8.58
CA MET A 222 -2.44 -12.51 -7.89
C MET A 222 -1.41 -12.00 -6.88
N GLY A 223 -1.55 -10.73 -6.52
CA GLY A 223 -0.84 -10.08 -5.43
C GLY A 223 -1.81 -9.37 -4.49
N MET A 224 -1.51 -9.42 -3.19
CA MET A 224 -2.18 -8.65 -2.15
C MET A 224 -1.11 -8.08 -1.21
N ASN A 225 -1.20 -6.80 -0.88
CA ASN A 225 -0.24 -6.13 -0.01
C ASN A 225 -0.93 -5.14 0.92
N GLN A 226 -0.31 -4.84 2.06
CA GLN A 226 -0.77 -3.77 2.93
C GLN A 226 0.20 -2.59 2.80
N ARG A 227 -0.35 -1.41 2.52
CA ARG A 227 0.32 -0.12 2.64
C ARG A 227 -0.28 0.62 3.82
N GLY A 228 0.53 1.38 4.54
CA GLY A 228 0.05 2.16 5.65
C GLY A 228 0.90 3.40 5.90
N GLY A 229 0.35 4.29 6.71
CA GLY A 229 0.94 5.58 6.97
C GLY A 229 0.21 6.33 8.07
N ARG A 230 0.29 7.65 8.01
CA ARG A 230 -0.58 8.56 8.77
C ARG A 230 -1.84 8.82 7.94
N PRO A 231 -3.02 9.06 8.53
CA PRO A 231 -4.18 9.55 7.79
C PRO A 231 -3.77 10.70 6.89
N GLY A 232 -4.16 10.64 5.62
CA GLY A 232 -3.78 11.61 4.60
C GLY A 232 -2.53 11.25 3.80
N PHE A 233 -1.89 10.10 4.06
CA PHE A 233 -0.73 9.64 3.27
C PHE A 233 -1.12 9.23 1.85
N VAL A 234 -2.35 8.76 1.64
CA VAL A 234 -2.93 8.56 0.31
C VAL A 234 -3.61 9.86 -0.10
N ARG A 235 -3.39 10.29 -1.33
CA ARG A 235 -3.99 11.52 -1.88
C ARG A 235 -4.92 11.17 -3.04
N VAL A 236 -5.86 12.04 -3.33
CA VAL A 236 -6.66 12.00 -4.55
C VAL A 236 -6.33 13.27 -5.32
N SER A 237 -6.05 13.15 -6.62
CA SER A 237 -5.75 14.29 -7.47
C SER A 237 -6.94 15.26 -7.51
N PRO A 238 -6.82 16.52 -7.04
CA PRO A 238 -7.92 17.47 -7.11
C PRO A 238 -8.36 17.79 -8.54
N SER A 239 -7.45 17.76 -9.52
CA SER A 239 -7.77 18.08 -10.92
C SER A 239 -8.83 17.14 -11.50
N ASP A 240 -8.73 15.83 -11.27
CA ASP A 240 -9.68 14.84 -11.81
C ASP A 240 -10.61 14.20 -10.77
N GLY A 241 -10.30 14.30 -9.47
CA GLY A 241 -11.13 13.75 -8.39
C GLY A 241 -11.27 12.23 -8.39
N ARG A 242 -10.40 11.50 -9.10
CA ARG A 242 -10.49 10.03 -9.22
C ARG A 242 -9.14 9.31 -9.31
N THR A 243 -8.06 10.04 -9.55
CA THR A 243 -6.72 9.45 -9.57
C THR A 243 -6.16 9.45 -8.16
N ILE A 244 -5.99 8.26 -7.60
CA ILE A 244 -5.47 8.03 -6.25
C ILE A 244 -3.96 7.90 -6.35
N ILE A 245 -3.25 8.67 -5.53
CA ILE A 245 -1.80 8.65 -5.43
C ILE A 245 -1.39 7.96 -4.14
N LEU A 246 -0.82 6.77 -4.28
CA LEU A 246 -0.35 5.92 -3.20
C LEU A 246 1.19 6.00 -3.14
N PRO A 247 1.78 6.71 -2.17
CA PRO A 247 3.23 6.75 -2.03
C PRO A 247 3.78 5.39 -1.61
N ASP A 248 4.92 4.98 -2.17
CA ASP A 248 5.62 3.76 -1.77
C ASP A 248 6.80 4.09 -0.85
N PHE A 249 6.73 3.59 0.38
CA PHE A 249 7.75 3.82 1.41
C PHE A 249 8.79 2.71 1.43
N SER A 250 9.94 2.96 2.07
CA SER A 250 11.05 2.01 2.12
C SER A 250 10.59 0.64 2.63
N GLY A 251 10.69 -0.39 1.79
CA GLY A 251 10.17 -1.75 2.02
C GLY A 251 11.25 -2.81 2.24
N ASN A 252 11.01 -4.04 1.75
CA ASN A 252 11.97 -5.15 1.66
C ASN A 252 12.62 -5.27 0.26
N ARG A 253 12.31 -4.33 -0.65
CA ARG A 253 12.81 -4.25 -2.03
C ARG A 253 12.44 -5.41 -2.97
N LEU A 254 11.53 -6.31 -2.57
CA LEU A 254 11.06 -7.35 -3.50
C LEU A 254 10.28 -6.73 -4.68
N LEU A 255 9.55 -5.64 -4.40
CA LEU A 255 8.79 -4.86 -5.37
C LEU A 255 7.68 -5.65 -6.09
N SER A 256 7.21 -6.77 -5.56
CA SER A 256 6.24 -7.65 -6.24
C SER A 256 4.95 -6.95 -6.69
N SER A 257 4.35 -6.10 -5.85
CA SER A 257 3.15 -5.34 -6.28
C SER A 257 3.46 -4.37 -7.41
N LEU A 258 4.64 -3.76 -7.42
CA LEU A 258 5.05 -2.79 -8.43
C LEU A 258 5.47 -3.49 -9.71
N GLY A 259 6.09 -4.66 -9.60
CA GLY A 259 6.41 -5.53 -10.73
C GLY A 259 5.16 -6.06 -11.41
N ASN A 260 4.14 -6.47 -10.64
CA ASN A 260 2.82 -6.80 -11.16
C ASN A 260 2.24 -5.63 -11.96
N ILE A 261 2.22 -4.42 -11.38
CA ILE A 261 1.68 -3.21 -12.04
C ILE A 261 2.48 -2.82 -13.29
N GLU A 262 3.81 -2.95 -13.25
CA GLU A 262 4.70 -2.66 -14.39
C GLU A 262 4.39 -3.57 -15.59
N TYR A 263 3.92 -4.79 -15.34
CA TYR A 263 3.59 -5.75 -16.40
C TYR A 263 2.11 -5.73 -16.80
N THR A 264 1.22 -5.65 -15.81
CA THR A 264 -0.23 -5.61 -15.95
C THR A 264 -0.70 -4.30 -15.28
N PRO A 265 -0.96 -3.22 -16.06
CA PRO A 265 -1.14 -1.86 -15.55
C PRO A 265 -2.52 -1.63 -14.89
N ARG A 266 -2.83 -2.45 -13.89
CA ARG A 266 -4.09 -2.46 -13.15
C ARG A 266 -3.82 -2.73 -11.68
N ALA A 267 -4.58 -2.06 -10.81
CA ALA A 267 -4.52 -2.29 -9.38
C ALA A 267 -5.89 -2.08 -8.74
N GLY A 268 -6.12 -2.77 -7.63
CA GLY A 268 -7.28 -2.54 -6.77
C GLY A 268 -6.82 -2.01 -5.42
N LEU A 269 -7.66 -1.19 -4.78
CA LEU A 269 -7.45 -0.71 -3.43
C LEU A 269 -8.67 -1.07 -2.57
N THR A 270 -8.41 -1.57 -1.37
CA THR A 270 -9.45 -1.75 -0.36
C THR A 270 -9.09 -0.99 0.89
N LEU A 271 -10.01 -0.15 1.37
CA LEU A 271 -9.83 0.69 2.53
C LEU A 271 -10.90 0.34 3.56
N ILE A 272 -10.50 0.27 4.82
CA ILE A 272 -11.39 -0.11 5.93
C ILE A 272 -11.36 0.99 6.98
N GLU A 273 -12.52 1.46 7.39
CA GLU A 273 -12.68 2.26 8.60
C GLU A 273 -13.07 1.34 9.77
N TYR A 274 -12.12 1.02 10.64
CA TYR A 274 -12.34 0.04 11.70
C TYR A 274 -13.35 0.48 12.78
N THR A 275 -13.67 1.77 12.89
CA THR A 275 -14.64 2.26 13.88
C THR A 275 -16.08 2.03 13.45
N SER A 276 -16.43 2.31 12.18
CA SER A 276 -17.78 2.06 11.66
C SER A 276 -17.93 0.67 11.02
N GLY A 277 -16.83 0.06 10.60
CA GLY A 277 -16.84 -1.15 9.77
C GLY A 277 -17.09 -0.89 8.29
N SER A 278 -17.12 0.37 7.86
CA SER A 278 -17.29 0.72 6.45
C SER A 278 -16.08 0.28 5.63
N VAL A 279 -16.34 -0.18 4.41
CA VAL A 279 -15.31 -0.67 3.48
C VAL A 279 -15.52 -0.04 2.11
N LEU A 280 -14.44 0.54 1.58
CA LEU A 280 -14.37 1.06 0.21
C LEU A 280 -13.53 0.12 -0.63
N TYR A 281 -14.12 -0.38 -1.72
CA TYR A 281 -13.48 -1.21 -2.73
C TYR A 281 -13.30 -0.39 -4.00
N LEU A 282 -12.10 -0.42 -4.57
CA LEU A 282 -11.73 0.32 -5.77
C LEU A 282 -10.96 -0.60 -6.71
N THR A 283 -11.14 -0.41 -8.02
CA THR A 283 -10.27 -0.93 -9.05
C THR A 283 -9.94 0.17 -10.06
N GLY A 284 -8.80 0.06 -10.74
CA GLY A 284 -8.35 1.09 -11.65
C GLY A 284 -7.17 0.69 -12.51
N THR A 285 -6.86 1.57 -13.47
CA THR A 285 -5.60 1.51 -14.22
C THR A 285 -4.49 2.08 -13.34
N ALA A 286 -3.34 1.40 -13.30
CA ALA A 286 -2.27 1.75 -12.37
C ALA A 286 -0.93 1.91 -13.08
N THR A 287 -0.17 2.91 -12.65
CA THR A 287 1.18 3.19 -13.15
C THR A 287 2.12 3.46 -11.98
N THR A 288 3.30 2.85 -12.01
CA THR A 288 4.38 3.13 -11.06
C THR A 288 5.22 4.30 -11.58
N LEU A 289 5.30 5.39 -10.82
CA LEU A 289 6.16 6.53 -11.11
C LEU A 289 7.38 6.50 -10.19
N VAL A 290 8.56 6.73 -10.76
CA VAL A 290 9.85 6.75 -10.05
C VAL A 290 10.67 7.98 -10.44
N GLY A 291 11.54 8.42 -9.54
CA GLY A 291 12.46 9.55 -9.80
C GLY A 291 11.70 10.83 -10.14
N ASP A 292 12.13 11.52 -11.19
CA ASP A 292 11.60 12.83 -11.59
C ASP A 292 10.09 12.80 -11.88
N ALA A 293 9.57 11.71 -12.46
CA ALA A 293 8.14 11.58 -12.71
C ALA A 293 7.33 11.52 -11.40
N ALA A 294 7.86 10.89 -10.36
CA ALA A 294 7.23 10.87 -9.04
C ALA A 294 7.35 12.23 -8.34
N LEU A 295 8.52 12.88 -8.43
CA LEU A 295 8.79 14.19 -7.84
C LEU A 295 7.99 15.33 -8.50
N ALA A 296 7.68 15.19 -9.79
CA ALA A 296 6.80 16.12 -10.50
C ALA A 296 5.38 16.08 -9.92
N LEU A 297 4.88 14.91 -9.54
CA LEU A 297 3.52 14.76 -9.01
C LEU A 297 3.42 14.99 -7.49
N MET A 298 4.34 14.43 -6.73
CA MET A 298 4.40 14.54 -5.27
C MET A 298 5.83 14.92 -4.86
N PRO A 299 6.11 16.21 -4.64
CA PRO A 299 7.44 16.67 -4.25
C PRO A 299 7.98 15.88 -3.05
N ARG A 300 9.30 15.58 -3.09
CA ARG A 300 10.02 14.79 -2.08
C ARG A 300 9.63 13.31 -2.01
N GLN A 301 8.76 12.80 -2.88
CA GLN A 301 8.44 11.38 -2.97
C GLN A 301 9.01 10.78 -4.26
N LYS A 302 9.99 9.89 -4.12
CA LYS A 302 10.75 9.32 -5.26
C LYS A 302 10.09 8.10 -5.90
N MET A 303 9.03 7.58 -5.30
CA MET A 303 8.31 6.40 -5.79
C MET A 303 6.86 6.45 -5.32
N LEU A 304 5.93 6.31 -6.26
CA LEU A 304 4.50 6.27 -5.99
C LEU A 304 3.79 5.43 -7.04
N THR A 305 2.60 4.97 -6.70
CA THR A 305 1.66 4.36 -7.65
C THR A 305 0.50 5.32 -7.85
N ALA A 306 0.23 5.70 -9.10
CA ALA A 306 -0.97 6.43 -9.48
C ALA A 306 -2.02 5.41 -9.96
N ILE A 307 -3.23 5.48 -9.42
CA ILE A 307 -4.35 4.59 -9.75
C ILE A 307 -5.54 5.46 -10.18
N THR A 308 -5.86 5.48 -11.46
CA THR A 308 -7.08 6.12 -11.97
C THR A 308 -8.25 5.15 -11.81
N VAL A 309 -9.21 5.49 -10.96
CA VAL A 309 -10.32 4.59 -10.60
C VAL A 309 -11.23 4.36 -11.81
N THR A 310 -11.50 3.09 -12.11
CA THR A 310 -12.42 2.65 -13.17
C THR A 310 -13.65 1.93 -12.62
N GLY A 311 -13.65 1.57 -11.33
CA GLY A 311 -14.81 1.00 -10.65
C GLY A 311 -14.67 1.09 -9.13
N TYR A 312 -15.79 1.22 -8.42
CA TYR A 312 -15.85 1.25 -6.97
C TYR A 312 -17.18 0.72 -6.39
N ALA A 313 -17.09 0.28 -5.14
CA ALA A 313 -18.24 0.02 -4.27
C ALA A 313 -17.91 0.48 -2.84
N PHE A 314 -18.83 1.21 -2.21
CA PHE A 314 -18.71 1.64 -0.81
C PHE A 314 -19.84 1.04 0.00
N VAL A 315 -19.47 0.34 1.06
CA VAL A 315 -20.40 -0.40 1.91
C VAL A 315 -20.24 0.06 3.35
N HIS A 316 -21.29 0.62 3.94
CA HIS A 316 -21.31 0.96 5.36
C HIS A 316 -21.48 -0.29 6.23
N ASP A 317 -20.99 -0.21 7.48
CA ASP A 317 -21.23 -1.21 8.54
C ASP A 317 -21.02 -2.67 8.10
N ALA A 318 -20.02 -2.92 7.24
CA ALA A 318 -19.89 -4.16 6.50
C ALA A 318 -19.04 -5.22 7.23
N LEU A 319 -17.85 -4.81 7.69
CA LEU A 319 -16.89 -5.70 8.37
C LEU A 319 -17.47 -6.16 9.72
N PRO A 320 -17.53 -7.47 10.07
CA PRO A 320 -18.04 -7.93 11.37
C PRO A 320 -17.03 -7.77 12.54
N VAL A 321 -16.17 -6.75 12.47
CA VAL A 321 -15.08 -6.50 13.43
C VAL A 321 -14.92 -4.99 13.60
N ARG A 322 -14.78 -4.52 14.84
CA ARG A 322 -14.59 -3.09 15.17
C ARG A 322 -13.27 -2.86 15.87
N GLN A 323 -12.72 -1.67 15.76
CA GLN A 323 -11.77 -1.18 16.74
C GLN A 323 -12.47 -1.15 18.11
N ARG A 324 -11.79 -1.60 19.17
CA ARG A 324 -12.33 -1.53 20.53
C ARG A 324 -12.77 -0.08 20.82
N PRO A 325 -14.01 0.15 21.29
CA PRO A 325 -14.47 1.48 21.66
C PRO A 325 -13.50 2.18 22.63
N GLU A 326 -13.41 3.51 22.52
CA GLU A 326 -12.57 4.36 23.39
C GLU A 326 -11.05 4.10 23.30
N THR A 327 -10.59 3.30 22.33
CA THR A 327 -9.16 3.13 22.05
C THR A 327 -8.71 4.04 20.90
N THR A 328 -7.44 4.45 20.93
CA THR A 328 -6.80 5.21 19.83
C THR A 328 -5.70 4.36 19.19
N PRO A 329 -5.59 4.32 17.84
CA PRO A 329 -4.54 3.56 17.18
C PRO A 329 -3.14 4.06 17.54
N ILE A 330 -2.21 3.15 17.84
CA ILE A 330 -0.81 3.52 18.10
C ILE A 330 -0.07 3.53 16.76
N ARG A 331 0.40 4.70 16.35
CA ARG A 331 1.07 4.91 15.06
C ARG A 331 2.33 4.06 14.91
N SER A 332 2.59 3.59 13.69
CA SER A 332 3.85 2.95 13.37
C SER A 332 4.99 3.97 13.50
N PRO A 333 6.12 3.63 14.15
CA PRO A 333 7.28 4.53 14.22
C PRO A 333 7.98 4.72 12.87
N TYR A 334 7.61 3.92 11.88
CA TYR A 334 8.12 3.98 10.50
C TYR A 334 7.36 4.96 9.62
N SER A 335 6.13 5.35 10.00
CA SER A 335 5.26 6.16 9.14
C SER A 335 5.84 7.57 8.94
N PRO A 336 6.23 7.93 7.71
CA PRO A 336 6.79 9.25 7.44
C PRO A 336 5.73 10.35 7.62
N PRO A 337 6.15 11.62 7.68
CA PRO A 337 5.24 12.75 7.55
C PRO A 337 4.42 12.68 6.26
N ILE A 338 3.22 13.28 6.28
CA ILE A 338 2.36 13.38 5.10
C ILE A 338 3.04 14.30 4.07
N LYS A 339 3.01 13.90 2.81
CA LYS A 339 3.45 14.70 1.67
C LYS A 339 2.24 15.00 0.80
N LEU A 340 2.18 16.23 0.30
CA LEU A 340 1.10 16.70 -0.55
C LEU A 340 1.47 16.51 -2.03
N LEU A 341 0.45 16.37 -2.87
CA LEU A 341 0.59 16.49 -4.32
C LEU A 341 0.92 17.93 -4.67
N ARG A 342 1.66 18.12 -5.77
CA ARG A 342 2.06 19.46 -6.24
C ARG A 342 0.86 20.39 -6.43
N GLU A 343 -0.22 19.89 -7.02
CA GLU A 343 -1.46 20.63 -7.26
C GLU A 343 -2.19 21.04 -5.96
N GLU A 344 -1.93 20.39 -4.83
CA GLU A 344 -2.47 20.77 -3.52
C GLU A 344 -1.68 21.91 -2.86
N MET A 345 -0.46 22.17 -3.33
CA MET A 345 0.46 23.16 -2.71
C MET A 345 0.24 24.59 -3.23
N GLY A 346 -0.57 24.78 -4.27
CA GLY A 346 -0.77 26.09 -4.89
C GLY A 346 0.55 26.76 -5.29
N GLU A 347 0.71 28.03 -4.94
CA GLU A 347 1.94 28.81 -5.19
C GLU A 347 3.19 28.20 -4.50
N ALA A 348 3.03 27.52 -3.36
CA ALA A 348 4.16 26.87 -2.68
C ALA A 348 4.72 25.67 -3.48
N GLY A 349 3.96 25.12 -4.42
CA GLY A 349 4.44 24.08 -5.33
C GLY A 349 5.58 24.55 -6.24
N ARG A 350 5.61 25.85 -6.59
CA ARG A 350 6.65 26.44 -7.45
C ARG A 350 8.04 26.44 -6.82
N LEU A 351 8.11 26.31 -5.50
CA LEU A 351 9.38 26.21 -4.75
C LEU A 351 10.19 24.97 -5.15
N PHE A 352 9.55 23.96 -5.74
CA PHE A 352 10.21 22.74 -6.23
C PHE A 352 10.50 22.75 -7.73
N ASP A 353 10.19 23.84 -8.44
CA ASP A 353 10.41 23.99 -9.89
C ASP A 353 11.67 24.81 -10.23
N GLN A 354 12.22 25.52 -9.26
CA GLN A 354 13.41 26.36 -9.47
C GLN A 354 14.66 25.49 -9.53
N GLU A 355 15.62 25.88 -10.39
CA GLU A 355 17.00 25.42 -10.28
C GLU A 355 17.43 25.61 -8.82
N SER A 356 17.71 24.49 -8.14
CA SER A 356 18.10 24.51 -6.74
C SER A 356 19.36 25.37 -6.62
N THR A 357 19.24 26.49 -5.90
CA THR A 357 20.41 27.31 -5.58
C THR A 357 21.23 26.55 -4.56
N THR A 358 22.51 26.32 -4.87
CA THR A 358 23.42 25.69 -3.94
C THR A 358 23.72 26.66 -2.80
N VAL A 359 23.82 26.16 -1.58
CA VAL A 359 24.26 26.95 -0.44
C VAL A 359 25.41 26.24 0.26
N LEU A 360 26.38 27.01 0.73
CA LEU A 360 27.53 26.52 1.46
C LEU A 360 27.34 26.75 2.96
N LEU A 361 27.46 25.69 3.76
CA LEU A 361 27.46 25.81 5.22
C LEU A 361 28.74 26.50 5.68
N ARG A 362 28.62 27.71 6.22
CA ARG A 362 29.77 28.49 6.71
C ARG A 362 30.04 28.27 8.18
N ARG A 363 28.99 28.25 9.00
CA ARG A 363 29.12 28.17 10.45
C ARG A 363 27.97 27.40 11.07
N ILE A 364 28.29 26.63 12.11
CA ILE A 364 27.32 26.03 13.02
C ILE A 364 27.65 26.57 14.41
N GLU A 365 26.67 27.12 15.10
CA GLU A 365 26.81 27.54 16.49
C GLU A 365 25.77 26.83 17.36
N ILE A 366 26.26 26.01 18.29
CA ILE A 366 25.42 25.27 19.23
C ILE A 366 25.16 26.17 20.43
N LEU A 367 23.93 26.64 20.57
CA LEU A 367 23.50 27.53 21.66
C LEU A 367 23.04 26.75 22.88
N SER A 368 22.49 25.55 22.69
CA SER A 368 22.09 24.63 23.76
C SER A 368 21.96 23.18 23.24
N PRO A 369 21.69 22.18 24.09
CA PRO A 369 21.41 20.81 23.65
C PRO A 369 20.23 20.66 22.67
N THR A 370 19.38 21.69 22.55
CA THR A 370 18.17 21.67 21.70
C THR A 370 18.11 22.84 20.71
N LEU A 371 19.14 23.70 20.67
CA LEU A 371 19.14 24.91 19.83
C LEU A 371 20.52 25.11 19.21
N ALA A 372 20.55 25.27 17.89
CA ALA A 372 21.74 25.65 17.14
C ALA A 372 21.36 26.57 15.98
N THR A 373 22.25 27.49 15.63
CA THR A 373 22.14 28.34 14.44
C THR A 373 23.10 27.85 13.37
N PHE A 374 22.67 27.98 12.11
CA PHE A 374 23.43 27.54 10.94
C PHE A 374 23.50 28.72 9.97
N GLU A 375 24.71 29.12 9.63
CA GLU A 375 24.99 30.21 8.70
C GLU A 375 25.31 29.64 7.32
N TRP A 376 24.59 30.10 6.31
CA TRP A 376 24.67 29.60 4.95
C TRP A 376 25.05 30.73 4.01
N GLU A 377 25.97 30.46 3.10
CA GLU A 377 26.30 31.37 2.00
C GLU A 377 25.65 30.85 0.72
N VAL A 378 24.92 31.72 0.03
CA VAL A 378 24.26 31.39 -1.24
C VAL A 378 25.32 31.36 -2.33
N ASP A 379 25.50 30.20 -2.96
CA ASP A 379 26.44 29.99 -4.06
C ASP A 379 25.67 30.14 -5.39
N GLY A 380 25.83 31.30 -6.06
CA GLY A 380 25.21 31.53 -7.36
C GLY A 380 25.15 32.99 -7.82
N GLU A 381 24.97 33.19 -9.13
CA GLU A 381 24.85 34.51 -9.78
C GLU A 381 23.48 35.20 -9.54
N LYS A 382 22.48 34.49 -8.98
CA LYS A 382 21.13 35.01 -8.71
C LYS A 382 21.01 35.44 -7.25
N PRO A 383 20.86 36.74 -6.94
CA PRO A 383 20.61 37.18 -5.57
C PRO A 383 19.26 36.67 -5.07
N LEU A 384 19.26 36.04 -3.89
CA LEU A 384 18.04 35.64 -3.20
C LEU A 384 17.60 36.76 -2.25
N ALA A 385 16.39 37.26 -2.44
CA ALA A 385 15.77 38.19 -1.49
C ALA A 385 15.18 37.41 -0.31
N ILE A 386 15.90 37.36 0.80
CA ILE A 386 15.53 36.59 1.99
C ILE A 386 15.11 37.55 3.11
N GLN A 387 13.97 37.29 3.75
CA GLN A 387 13.49 38.04 4.90
C GLN A 387 13.48 37.16 6.16
N PRO A 388 13.94 37.70 7.31
CA PRO A 388 13.76 37.02 8.60
C PRO A 388 12.30 36.65 8.86
N GLY A 389 12.09 35.46 9.44
CA GLY A 389 10.77 34.87 9.66
C GLY A 389 10.26 33.96 8.54
N GLN A 390 10.94 33.92 7.39
CA GLN A 390 10.64 32.96 6.32
C GLN A 390 11.13 31.54 6.64
N ALA A 391 10.63 30.57 5.89
CA ALA A 391 11.11 29.20 5.93
C ALA A 391 12.09 28.91 4.78
N ALA A 392 13.22 28.28 5.07
CA ALA A 392 14.14 27.73 4.09
C ALA A 392 14.01 26.20 4.07
N ILE A 393 13.93 25.60 2.87
CA ILE A 393 13.93 24.15 2.70
C ILE A 393 15.24 23.76 2.04
N LEU A 394 16.04 22.96 2.73
CA LEU A 394 17.38 22.58 2.28
C LEU A 394 17.46 21.06 2.11
N ASP A 395 18.03 20.62 0.99
CA ASP A 395 18.40 19.22 0.75
C ASP A 395 19.85 19.00 1.20
N PHE A 396 20.04 18.13 2.19
CA PHE A 396 21.36 17.80 2.75
C PHE A 396 21.95 16.52 2.14
N SER A 397 21.39 16.00 1.05
CA SER A 397 21.84 14.75 0.43
C SER A 397 23.32 14.78 0.04
N ASP A 398 23.83 15.91 -0.45
CA ASP A 398 25.23 16.07 -0.83
C ASP A 398 26.16 16.19 0.38
N PHE A 399 25.67 16.80 1.47
CA PHE A 399 26.43 16.99 2.71
C PHE A 399 26.47 15.73 3.59
N LEU A 400 25.32 15.07 3.78
CA LEU A 400 25.16 13.89 4.65
C LEU A 400 25.29 12.56 3.91
N GLY A 401 25.42 12.62 2.58
CA GLY A 401 25.31 11.46 1.70
C GLY A 401 23.88 10.93 1.59
N LYS A 402 23.65 10.17 0.50
CA LYS A 402 22.42 9.39 0.34
C LYS A 402 22.31 8.37 1.48
N PRO A 403 21.16 8.27 2.17
CA PRO A 403 20.98 7.26 3.20
C PRO A 403 21.24 5.86 2.63
N GLY A 404 22.12 5.11 3.26
CA GLY A 404 22.28 3.69 2.97
C GLY A 404 20.99 2.92 3.26
N TYR A 405 20.74 1.85 2.52
CA TYR A 405 19.58 1.01 2.80
C TYR A 405 19.65 0.41 4.19
N GLN A 406 18.59 0.62 4.97
CA GLN A 406 18.35 -0.12 6.20
C GLN A 406 16.96 -0.70 6.14
N HIS A 407 16.86 -2.01 6.36
CA HIS A 407 15.55 -2.66 6.33
C HIS A 407 14.67 -2.18 7.49
N MET A 408 15.21 -2.12 8.72
CA MET A 408 14.44 -1.81 9.93
C MET A 408 14.99 -0.70 10.82
N ALA A 409 16.29 -0.39 10.82
CA ALA A 409 16.90 0.63 11.67
C ALA A 409 16.36 0.65 13.13
N PRO A 410 16.51 -0.44 13.92
CA PRO A 410 15.77 -0.62 15.18
C PRO A 410 16.01 0.48 16.23
N LEU A 411 17.17 1.15 16.19
CA LEU A 411 17.52 2.24 17.10
C LEU A 411 17.01 3.62 16.63
N ALA A 412 16.59 3.75 15.37
CA ALA A 412 16.06 4.99 14.79
C ALA A 412 15.07 4.68 13.65
N PRO A 413 13.89 4.11 13.92
CA PRO A 413 12.96 3.62 12.87
C PRO A 413 12.59 4.64 11.79
N SER A 414 12.47 5.92 12.14
CA SER A 414 12.14 6.99 11.20
C SER A 414 13.24 7.25 10.16
N SER A 415 14.49 6.84 10.43
CA SER A 415 15.63 7.07 9.54
C SER A 415 15.52 6.29 8.23
N VAL A 416 14.75 5.20 8.19
CA VAL A 416 14.56 4.39 6.97
C VAL A 416 13.85 5.16 5.85
N ASN A 417 13.17 6.27 6.20
CA ASN A 417 12.48 7.17 5.28
C ASN A 417 13.04 8.60 5.33
N ASP A 418 14.25 8.79 5.87
CA ASP A 418 14.89 10.12 5.90
C ASP A 418 15.23 10.57 4.48
N ASP A 419 14.57 11.63 4.02
CA ASP A 419 14.79 12.23 2.71
C ASP A 419 15.96 13.22 2.68
N ARG A 420 16.63 13.44 3.82
CA ARG A 420 17.68 14.46 4.03
C ARG A 420 17.22 15.89 3.82
N ILE A 421 15.91 16.12 3.65
CA ILE A 421 15.36 17.46 3.47
C ILE A 421 14.90 17.97 4.83
N ARG A 422 15.24 19.23 5.15
CA ARG A 422 14.87 19.88 6.40
C ARG A 422 14.32 21.27 6.13
N THR A 423 13.33 21.66 6.94
CA THR A 423 12.77 23.01 6.95
C THR A 423 13.38 23.78 8.12
N TRP A 424 13.85 24.99 7.84
CA TRP A 424 14.53 25.89 8.76
C TRP A 424 13.77 27.21 8.82
N THR A 425 13.81 27.89 9.96
CA THR A 425 13.35 29.28 10.06
C THR A 425 14.54 30.21 9.86
N VAL A 426 14.42 31.16 8.95
CA VAL A 426 15.44 32.20 8.75
C VAL A 426 15.34 33.19 9.90
N SER A 427 16.37 33.24 10.75
CA SER A 427 16.44 34.18 11.88
C SER A 427 17.10 35.51 11.52
N ASP A 428 18.01 35.48 10.55
CA ASP A 428 18.72 36.65 10.03
C ASP A 428 19.12 36.42 8.57
N ALA A 429 19.27 37.50 7.81
CA ALA A 429 19.74 37.47 6.42
C ALA A 429 20.51 38.76 6.12
N ALA A 430 21.72 38.62 5.55
CA ALA A 430 22.45 39.77 5.03
C ALA A 430 21.59 40.46 3.96
N SER A 431 21.49 41.80 4.02
CA SER A 431 20.80 42.56 2.97
C SER A 431 21.55 42.37 1.64
N PRO A 432 20.83 42.22 0.50
CA PRO A 432 21.43 42.01 -0.82
C PRO A 432 22.48 43.06 -1.21
#